data_AF-A0A154NZH1-F1
#
_entry.id   AF-A0A154NZH1-F1
#
_cell.length_a   1.000
_cell.length_b   1.000
_cell.length_c   1.000
_cell.angle_alpha   90.00
_cell.angle_beta   90.00
_cell.angle_gamma   90.00
#
_symmetry.space_group_name_H-M   'P 1'
#
loop_
_entity.id
_entity.type
_entity.pdbx_description
1 polymer ?
#
loop_
_entity_poly.entity_id
_entity_poly.type
_entity_poly.pdbx_seq_one_letter_code
_entity_poly.pdbx_strand_id
1 'polypeptide(L)'
;MLSPEVWNFKPPQHYFSVEKRNHNIIKVPDIVDSHYFNHSVSLVLPDTVRNPDKLQTCVSEDSDYYRINEVNVHDLVNKEFIEAFVKKGELSLLTIGNKIDVDNSIAITPTGHLILSLLTEDFQTLGLEGKASFFDRKVHTRYGKFQGDK
;
A
#
# COMPACT_ATOMS: atom_id res chain seq x y z
N MET A 1 -14.57 39.12 -8.69
CA MET A 1 -14.25 37.92 -7.89
C MET A 1 -13.20 38.35 -6.87
N LEU A 2 -13.59 38.49 -5.60
CA LEU A 2 -12.70 38.94 -4.52
C LEU A 2 -11.70 37.83 -4.20
N SER A 3 -10.41 38.17 -4.11
CA SER A 3 -9.32 37.25 -3.84
C SER A 3 -9.61 36.38 -2.61
N PRO A 4 -9.50 35.05 -2.67
CA PRO A 4 -9.59 34.21 -1.48
C PRO A 4 -8.46 34.57 -0.50
N GLU A 5 -8.73 34.46 0.80
CA GLU A 5 -7.71 34.65 1.85
C GLU A 5 -6.61 33.60 1.69
N VAL A 6 -5.46 34.01 1.17
CA VAL A 6 -4.30 33.14 0.87
C VAL A 6 -3.35 32.95 2.06
N TRP A 7 -3.71 33.45 3.24
CA TRP A 7 -2.79 33.56 4.39
C TRP A 7 -3.25 32.84 5.66
N ASN A 8 -4.46 32.25 5.71
CA ASN A 8 -5.00 31.64 6.92
C ASN A 8 -5.43 30.17 6.71
N PHE A 9 -4.51 29.34 6.21
CA PHE A 9 -4.75 27.91 6.05
C PHE A 9 -4.43 27.16 7.35
N LYS A 10 -5.36 26.31 7.81
CA LYS A 10 -5.07 25.37 8.89
C LYS A 10 -3.98 24.39 8.44
N PRO A 11 -3.04 24.02 9.33
CA PRO A 11 -2.04 23.02 9.00
C PRO A 11 -2.73 21.70 8.59
N PRO A 12 -2.12 20.94 7.66
CA PRO A 12 -2.63 19.64 7.29
C PRO A 12 -2.64 18.70 8.50
N GLN A 13 -3.58 17.76 8.49
CA GLN A 13 -3.61 16.70 9.49
C GLN A 13 -2.37 15.83 9.32
N HIS A 14 -1.67 15.58 10.42
CA HIS A 14 -0.49 14.73 10.46
C HIS A 14 -0.56 13.88 11.73
N TYR A 15 0.03 12.70 11.66
CA TYR A 15 0.17 11.78 12.80
C TYR A 15 1.58 11.21 12.78
N PHE A 16 2.25 11.25 13.93
CA PHE A 16 3.54 10.61 14.11
C PHE A 16 3.56 9.92 15.47
N SER A 17 4.27 8.79 15.54
CA SER A 17 4.52 8.04 16.77
C SER A 17 6.01 7.78 16.89
N VAL A 18 6.53 7.89 18.12
CA VAL A 18 7.94 7.62 18.43
C VAL A 18 7.98 6.61 19.57
N GLU A 19 8.54 5.44 19.28
CA GLU A 19 8.73 4.39 20.26
C GLU A 19 10.22 4.16 20.51
N LYS A 20 10.62 4.15 21.78
CA LYS A 20 11.97 3.73 22.18
C LYS A 20 11.94 2.25 22.53
N ARG A 21 12.71 1.43 21.81
CA ARG A 21 12.84 -0.01 22.07
C ARG A 21 14.24 -0.41 22.49
N ASN A 22 14.32 -1.49 23.25
CA ASN A 22 15.59 -2.10 23.65
C ASN A 22 16.08 -3.04 22.54
N HIS A 23 17.31 -2.86 22.08
CA HIS A 23 17.94 -3.67 21.03
C HIS A 23 18.13 -5.15 21.42
N ASN A 24 18.05 -5.48 22.71
CA ASN A 24 18.10 -6.87 23.18
C ASN A 24 16.84 -7.66 22.85
N ILE A 25 15.75 -6.99 22.48
CA ILE A 25 14.50 -7.63 22.05
C ILE A 25 14.60 -7.83 20.54
N ILE A 26 14.84 -9.07 20.12
CA ILE A 26 15.03 -9.46 18.70
C ILE A 26 13.69 -9.48 17.94
N LYS A 27 12.55 -9.39 18.64
CA LYS A 27 11.23 -9.47 17.99
C LYS A 27 11.03 -8.28 17.02
N VAL A 28 10.80 -8.60 15.76
CA VAL A 28 10.40 -7.62 14.73
C VAL A 28 9.10 -6.94 15.16
N PRO A 29 8.99 -5.61 15.06
CA PRO A 29 7.75 -4.92 15.36
C PRO A 29 6.62 -5.38 14.44
N ASP A 30 5.43 -5.64 15.00
CA ASP A 30 4.25 -6.04 14.24
C ASP A 30 3.86 -5.01 13.13
N ILE A 31 4.31 -3.75 13.26
CA ILE A 31 4.14 -2.69 12.23
C ILE A 31 4.93 -2.97 10.95
N VAL A 32 6.08 -3.65 11.03
CA VAL A 32 6.87 -4.02 9.85
C VAL A 32 6.12 -5.10 9.06
N ASP A 33 5.60 -6.11 9.76
CA ASP A 33 4.89 -7.24 9.14
C ASP A 33 3.52 -6.83 8.57
N SER A 34 2.85 -5.84 9.18
CA SER A 34 1.56 -5.34 8.73
C SER A 34 1.63 -4.24 7.64
N HIS A 35 2.82 -3.73 7.33
CA HIS A 35 3.03 -2.70 6.30
C HIS A 35 3.49 -3.32 4.97
N TYR A 36 2.52 -3.79 4.19
CA TYR A 36 2.78 -4.64 3.01
C TYR A 36 3.44 -3.94 1.82
N PHE A 37 3.20 -2.64 1.61
CA PHE A 37 3.64 -1.95 0.39
C PHE A 37 4.75 -0.95 0.70
N ASN A 38 6.00 -1.33 0.42
CA ASN A 38 7.18 -0.49 0.65
C ASN A 38 7.75 0.00 -0.68
N HIS A 39 7.80 1.31 -0.86
CA HIS A 39 8.39 1.90 -2.07
C HIS A 39 9.91 2.08 -1.95
N SER A 40 10.39 2.48 -0.77
CA SER A 40 11.79 2.79 -0.54
C SER A 40 12.19 2.48 0.90
N VAL A 41 13.34 1.84 1.06
CA VAL A 41 14.00 1.64 2.35
C VAL A 41 15.34 2.35 2.29
N SER A 42 15.69 3.11 3.32
CA SER A 42 16.95 3.84 3.41
C SER A 42 17.59 3.63 4.77
N LEU A 43 18.89 3.34 4.77
CA LEU A 43 19.67 3.10 5.97
C LEU A 43 20.87 4.05 5.99
N VAL A 44 21.09 4.70 7.12
CA VAL A 44 22.24 5.58 7.35
C VAL A 44 23.12 4.97 8.43
N LEU A 45 24.39 4.73 8.09
CA LEU A 45 25.41 4.22 9.00
C LEU A 45 26.40 5.35 9.32
N PRO A 46 26.29 6.03 10.47
CA PRO A 46 27.26 7.06 10.83
C PRO A 46 28.65 6.44 11.03
N ASP A 47 29.69 7.26 10.83
CA ASP A 47 31.10 6.94 11.09
C ASP A 47 31.62 5.63 10.46
N THR A 48 31.02 5.22 9.34
CA THR A 48 31.37 3.99 8.64
C THR A 48 32.11 4.33 7.35
N VAL A 49 33.38 3.90 7.24
CA VAL A 49 34.22 4.12 6.04
C VAL A 49 33.89 3.11 4.93
N ARG A 50 33.46 1.90 5.29
CA ARG A 50 33.07 0.83 4.36
C ARG A 50 31.86 0.07 4.87
N ASN A 51 30.88 -0.13 3.99
CA ASN A 51 29.67 -0.89 4.30
C ASN A 51 30.00 -2.37 4.54
N PRO A 52 29.49 -2.99 5.61
CA PRO A 52 29.69 -4.42 5.87
C PRO A 52 29.18 -5.28 4.71
N ASP A 53 29.98 -6.23 4.24
CA ASP A 53 29.64 -7.05 3.06
C ASP A 53 28.32 -7.82 3.27
N LYS A 54 28.09 -8.35 4.49
CA LYS A 54 26.82 -9.01 4.86
C LYS A 54 25.61 -8.11 4.63
N LEU A 55 25.72 -6.83 4.95
CA LEU A 55 24.62 -5.89 4.80
C LEU A 55 24.33 -5.60 3.33
N GLN A 56 25.37 -5.49 2.50
CA GLN A 56 25.20 -5.34 1.06
C GLN A 56 24.48 -6.56 0.47
N THR A 57 24.92 -7.76 0.84
CA THR A 57 24.29 -9.02 0.41
C THR A 57 22.82 -9.06 0.82
N CYS A 58 22.49 -8.80 2.09
CA CYS A 58 21.10 -8.80 2.58
C CYS A 58 20.20 -7.77 1.89
N VAL A 59 20.74 -6.62 1.48
CA VAL A 59 19.96 -5.61 0.75
C VAL A 59 19.79 -5.99 -0.72
N SER A 60 20.75 -6.72 -1.31
CA SER A 60 20.67 -7.14 -2.71
C SER A 60 19.91 -8.44 -2.95
N GLU A 61 19.90 -9.35 -1.97
CA GLU A 61 19.17 -10.61 -2.06
C GLU A 61 17.67 -10.35 -1.99
N ASP A 62 16.93 -10.82 -3.01
CA ASP A 62 15.45 -10.76 -3.08
C ASP A 62 14.82 -9.36 -3.22
N SER A 63 15.53 -8.45 -3.91
CA SER A 63 15.00 -7.11 -4.25
C SER A 63 14.23 -7.05 -5.58
N ASP A 64 14.03 -8.20 -6.24
CA ASP A 64 13.40 -8.24 -7.55
C ASP A 64 11.88 -8.08 -7.43
N TYR A 65 11.32 -7.20 -8.24
CA TYR A 65 9.88 -7.05 -8.41
C TYR A 65 9.53 -6.99 -9.89
N TYR A 66 8.34 -7.49 -10.22
CA TYR A 66 7.88 -7.54 -11.59
C TYR A 66 6.90 -6.41 -11.87
N ARG A 67 7.07 -5.76 -13.02
CA ARG A 67 6.06 -4.87 -13.61
C ARG A 67 5.41 -5.59 -14.77
N ILE A 68 4.09 -5.79 -14.66
CA ILE A 68 3.27 -6.36 -15.72
C ILE A 68 2.31 -5.25 -16.17
N ASN A 69 2.25 -5.00 -17.47
CA ASN A 69 1.36 -4.00 -18.03
C ASN A 69 0.03 -4.65 -18.45
N GLU A 70 -1.05 -3.87 -18.42
CA GLU A 70 -2.37 -4.25 -18.95
C GLU A 70 -2.97 -5.53 -18.35
N VAL A 71 -2.68 -5.81 -17.09
CA VAL A 71 -3.28 -6.93 -16.34
C VAL A 71 -4.75 -6.64 -16.10
N ASN A 72 -5.62 -7.58 -16.49
CA ASN A 72 -7.05 -7.46 -16.24
C ASN A 72 -7.41 -8.09 -14.89
N VAL A 73 -8.29 -7.43 -14.15
CA VAL A 73 -8.67 -7.81 -12.77
C VAL A 73 -9.30 -9.19 -12.71
N HIS A 74 -10.03 -9.60 -13.75
CA HIS A 74 -10.64 -10.91 -13.80
C HIS A 74 -9.61 -12.07 -13.80
N ASP A 75 -8.40 -11.83 -14.32
CA ASP A 75 -7.32 -12.82 -14.30
C ASP A 75 -6.81 -13.06 -12.87
N LEU A 76 -6.87 -12.03 -12.02
CA LEU A 76 -6.43 -12.09 -10.62
C LEU A 76 -7.37 -12.89 -9.71
N VAL A 77 -8.62 -13.12 -10.17
CA VAL A 77 -9.60 -13.95 -9.46
C VAL A 77 -9.77 -15.33 -10.09
N ASN A 78 -9.02 -15.63 -11.16
CA ASN A 78 -9.05 -16.95 -11.78
C ASN A 78 -8.50 -18.00 -10.81
N LYS A 79 -9.13 -19.18 -10.79
CA LYS A 79 -8.75 -20.31 -9.95
C LYS A 79 -7.28 -20.69 -10.13
N GLU A 80 -6.80 -20.72 -11.37
CA GLU A 80 -5.41 -21.08 -11.68
C GLU A 80 -4.42 -20.11 -11.02
N PHE A 81 -4.70 -18.81 -11.09
CA PHE A 81 -3.89 -17.77 -10.45
C PHE A 81 -3.89 -17.93 -8.93
N ILE A 82 -5.06 -18.13 -8.32
CA ILE A 82 -5.20 -18.30 -6.86
C ILE A 82 -4.46 -19.56 -6.39
N GLU A 83 -4.59 -20.68 -7.09
CA GLU A 83 -3.93 -21.94 -6.73
C GLU A 83 -2.42 -21.91 -6.93
N ALA A 84 -1.94 -21.14 -7.91
CA ALA A 84 -0.51 -21.03 -8.19
C ALA A 84 0.21 -20.05 -7.27
N PHE A 85 -0.37 -18.87 -7.02
CA PHE A 85 0.34 -17.77 -6.34
C PHE A 85 -0.19 -17.50 -4.93
N VAL A 86 -1.51 -17.40 -4.77
CA VAL A 86 -2.11 -16.99 -3.49
C VAL A 86 -2.11 -18.12 -2.45
N LYS A 87 -2.29 -19.37 -2.86
CA LYS A 87 -2.33 -20.52 -1.94
C LYS A 87 -0.97 -21.16 -1.65
N LYS A 88 0.01 -20.98 -2.54
CA LYS A 88 1.32 -21.64 -2.45
C LYS A 88 2.41 -20.71 -1.91
N GLY A 89 2.12 -19.44 -1.71
CA GLY A 89 3.06 -18.45 -1.20
C GLY A 89 2.36 -17.16 -0.84
N GLU A 90 3.16 -16.10 -0.71
CA GLU A 90 2.68 -14.74 -0.43
C GLU A 90 2.84 -13.89 -1.69
N LEU A 91 1.77 -13.16 -2.03
CA LEU A 91 1.75 -12.28 -3.20
C LEU A 91 1.38 -10.87 -2.77
N SER A 92 2.23 -9.91 -3.11
CA SER A 92 1.88 -8.49 -3.08
C SER A 92 1.76 -7.96 -4.50
N LEU A 93 0.65 -7.29 -4.78
CA LEU A 93 0.41 -6.63 -6.07
C LEU A 93 -0.13 -5.23 -5.81
N LEU A 94 0.32 -4.25 -6.57
CA LEU A 94 -0.16 -2.88 -6.49
C LEU A 94 -0.20 -2.26 -7.88
N THR A 95 -1.27 -1.53 -8.19
CA THR A 95 -1.33 -0.71 -9.41
C THR A 95 -0.27 0.40 -9.36
N ILE A 96 0.47 0.57 -10.45
CA ILE A 96 1.56 1.55 -10.54
C ILE A 96 1.13 2.69 -11.48
N GLY A 97 1.39 3.94 -11.06
CA GLY A 97 1.17 5.14 -11.88
C GLY A 97 -0.21 5.78 -11.71
N ASN A 98 -1.19 5.03 -11.19
CA ASN A 98 -2.51 5.53 -10.86
C ASN A 98 -2.45 6.39 -9.61
N LYS A 99 -3.09 7.56 -9.65
CA LYS A 99 -3.26 8.40 -8.47
C LYS A 99 -4.49 7.90 -7.75
N ILE A 100 -4.30 7.38 -6.54
CA ILE A 100 -5.41 6.86 -5.73
C ILE A 100 -6.56 7.87 -5.64
N ASP A 101 -6.24 9.17 -5.66
CA ASP A 101 -7.20 10.27 -5.55
C ASP A 101 -8.13 10.51 -6.73
N VAL A 102 -7.76 10.08 -7.94
CA VAL A 102 -8.50 10.38 -9.16
C VAL A 102 -8.74 9.17 -10.05
N ASP A 103 -7.98 8.09 -9.84
CA ASP A 103 -8.02 6.90 -10.66
C ASP A 103 -8.40 5.67 -9.83
N ASN A 104 -9.00 4.68 -10.49
CA ASN A 104 -9.18 3.36 -9.88
C ASN A 104 -7.81 2.74 -9.54
N SER A 105 -7.73 2.09 -8.40
CA SER A 105 -6.49 1.46 -7.90
C SER A 105 -6.80 0.10 -7.31
N ILE A 106 -5.88 -0.84 -7.50
CA ILE A 106 -6.04 -2.23 -7.10
C ILE A 106 -4.81 -2.66 -6.31
N ALA A 107 -5.03 -3.46 -5.27
CA ALA A 107 -3.97 -4.07 -4.50
C ALA A 107 -4.32 -5.52 -4.13
N ILE A 108 -3.31 -6.39 -4.06
CA ILE A 108 -3.40 -7.70 -3.42
C ILE A 108 -2.44 -7.69 -2.24
N THR A 109 -2.95 -8.07 -1.06
CA THR A 109 -2.12 -8.22 0.14
C THR A 109 -1.50 -9.62 0.20
N PRO A 110 -0.37 -9.80 0.92
CA PRO A 110 0.21 -11.12 1.19
C PRO A 110 -0.77 -12.14 1.76
N THR A 111 -1.78 -11.66 2.50
CA THR A 111 -2.87 -12.47 3.07
C THR A 111 -3.91 -12.94 2.06
N GLY A 112 -3.76 -12.61 0.77
CA GLY A 112 -4.63 -13.04 -0.32
C GLY A 112 -5.89 -12.19 -0.51
N HIS A 113 -5.97 -11.00 0.07
CA HIS A 113 -7.12 -10.11 -0.12
C HIS A 113 -6.92 -9.22 -1.34
N LEU A 114 -7.89 -9.26 -2.26
CA LEU A 114 -8.00 -8.31 -3.37
C LEU A 114 -8.76 -7.07 -2.90
N ILE A 115 -8.07 -5.93 -2.88
CA ILE A 115 -8.61 -4.63 -2.49
C ILE A 115 -8.79 -3.79 -3.75
N LEU A 116 -10.02 -3.31 -3.94
CA LEU A 116 -10.37 -2.39 -5.01
C LEU A 116 -10.69 -1.02 -4.40
N SER A 117 -10.00 0.01 -4.87
CA SER A 117 -10.36 1.41 -4.61
C SER A 117 -10.89 1.99 -5.91
N LEU A 118 -12.19 2.31 -5.90
CA LEU A 118 -12.94 2.62 -7.11
C LEU A 118 -13.58 4.00 -7.01
N LEU A 119 -13.69 4.67 -8.16
CA LEU A 119 -14.56 5.81 -8.36
C LEU A 119 -16.03 5.38 -8.23
N THR A 120 -16.88 6.34 -7.89
CA THR A 120 -18.32 6.08 -7.67
C THR A 120 -19.00 5.44 -8.87
N GLU A 121 -18.70 5.93 -10.07
CA GLU A 121 -19.29 5.46 -11.33
C GLU A 121 -18.94 4.00 -11.61
N ASP A 122 -17.66 3.64 -11.47
CA ASP A 122 -17.18 2.27 -11.67
C ASP A 122 -17.67 1.32 -10.58
N PHE A 123 -17.69 1.78 -9.32
CA PHE A 123 -18.23 0.98 -8.20
C PHE A 123 -19.70 0.61 -8.42
N GLN A 124 -20.52 1.58 -8.81
CA GLN A 124 -21.94 1.36 -9.11
C GLN A 124 -22.13 0.44 -10.33
N THR A 125 -21.30 0.60 -11.35
CA THR A 125 -21.36 -0.23 -12.57
C THR A 125 -20.97 -1.68 -12.28
N LEU A 126 -19.97 -1.90 -11.44
CA LEU A 126 -19.52 -3.25 -11.05
C LEU A 126 -20.50 -3.96 -10.12
N GLY A 127 -21.36 -3.22 -9.40
CA GLY A 127 -22.38 -3.80 -8.53
C GLY A 127 -21.82 -4.60 -7.36
N LEU A 128 -20.60 -4.31 -6.93
CA LEU A 128 -19.92 -5.01 -5.84
C LEU A 128 -20.34 -4.46 -4.48
N GLU A 129 -20.37 -5.32 -3.46
CA GLU A 129 -20.52 -4.87 -2.08
C GLU A 129 -19.22 -4.23 -1.57
N GLY A 130 -19.32 -3.02 -1.02
CA GLY A 130 -18.21 -2.25 -0.48
C GLY A 130 -18.67 -1.13 0.44
N LYS A 131 -17.71 -0.37 0.97
CA LYS A 131 -17.94 0.79 1.84
C LYS A 131 -17.37 2.04 1.18
N ALA A 132 -17.89 3.22 1.51
CA ALA A 132 -17.26 4.47 1.06
C ALA A 132 -15.83 4.57 1.64
N SER A 133 -14.88 5.02 0.81
CA SER A 133 -13.49 5.25 1.19
C SER A 133 -13.24 6.76 1.30
N PHE A 134 -12.57 7.18 2.36
CA PHE A 134 -12.40 8.60 2.68
C PHE A 134 -11.06 9.13 2.19
N PHE A 135 -11.11 9.96 1.15
CA PHE A 135 -10.03 10.89 0.79
C PHE A 135 -10.53 12.34 0.67
N ASP A 136 -11.83 12.55 0.45
CA ASP A 136 -12.42 13.89 0.36
C ASP A 136 -13.34 14.19 1.55
N ARG A 137 -13.29 15.44 2.05
CA ARG A 137 -13.88 15.86 3.33
C ARG A 137 -15.37 16.22 3.24
N LYS A 138 -16.02 16.14 2.07
CA LYS A 138 -17.42 16.62 1.92
C LYS A 138 -18.34 15.80 1.01
N VAL A 139 -17.84 15.05 0.02
CA VAL A 139 -18.68 14.24 -0.89
C VAL A 139 -18.08 12.84 -1.03
N HIS A 140 -18.91 11.80 -0.88
CA HIS A 140 -18.48 10.41 -1.05
C HIS A 140 -18.25 10.14 -2.54
N THR A 141 -17.02 10.33 -3.00
CA THR A 141 -16.63 10.11 -4.40
C THR A 141 -15.93 8.77 -4.63
N ARG A 142 -15.57 8.06 -3.55
CA ARG A 142 -14.84 6.79 -3.60
C ARG A 142 -15.41 5.69 -2.73
N TYR A 143 -15.21 4.46 -3.17
CA TYR A 143 -15.65 3.24 -2.51
C TYR A 143 -14.55 2.18 -2.53
N GLY A 144 -14.51 1.32 -1.52
CA GLY A 144 -13.61 0.19 -1.45
C GLY A 144 -14.11 -0.89 -0.50
N LYS A 145 -13.63 -2.12 -0.70
CA LYS A 145 -13.90 -3.25 0.18
C LYS A 145 -12.67 -3.52 1.04
N PHE A 146 -12.70 -3.02 2.26
CA PHE A 146 -11.70 -3.31 3.28
C PHE A 146 -12.22 -4.48 4.12
N GLN A 147 -11.58 -5.64 4.01
CA GLN A 147 -11.90 -6.77 4.87
C GLN A 147 -10.98 -6.72 6.09
N GLY A 148 -11.40 -5.94 7.07
CA GLY A 148 -10.69 -5.73 8.33
C GLY A 148 -11.66 -5.19 9.38
N ASP A 149 -12.55 -6.04 9.87
CA ASP A 149 -13.33 -5.82 11.09
C ASP A 149 -13.43 -7.17 11.82
N LYS A 150 -12.45 -7.45 12.68
CA LYS A 150 -12.61 -8.20 13.93
C LYS A 150 -11.62 -7.68 14.96
#